data_AF-A0A2A3J537-F1
#
_entry.id   AF-A0A2A3J537-F1
#
_cell.length_a   1.000
_cell.length_b   1.000
_cell.length_c   1.000
_cell.angle_alpha   90.00
_cell.angle_beta   90.00
_cell.angle_gamma   90.00
#
_symmetry.space_group_name_H-M   'P 1'
#
loop_
_entity.id
_entity.type
_entity.pdbx_description
1 polymer ?
#
loop_
_entity_poly.entity_id
_entity_poly.type
_entity_poly.pdbx_seq_one_letter_code
_entity_poly.pdbx_strand_id
1 'polypeptide(L)'
;MDWQTGRAEHLQLSQAAAEHYDELYADSNFATGSYMDYEVRVLEKWLKEAPDQELAVDLGCGTGRDSFVLAKRFDQVFAYDFAPNMISVAIRRKLRRSVGNVLFEVADVDRDPLEVPPGSVSIVNSAFGMGSFVENLDQFFREVRRVLKPQGIAIFSFYNAGALVNGLNLQWRPALAARVVEKDTLRVDFGGEEYDVAARAYSVPEVKRKIEGSFSLLSLTTFPTLSALFPQELFADPAARKLCTNVDQHLAENLEIAAGPYIVAIGRREGRVHEKRDLSGYEWVLKLLRQHGITPLLRHHGPVKNMDEVSQVIDSDLGELVKSIIVAVTDDPRRDPLHPQLFLFCIPADRKLDFSKVASYLGKPKNSVGPATPSQVEDITGFTVGSIPPFGMPKFIPVILDQSLAAKRRVWCGTGKPTESLRISIDELQRLSAYSIADVSKAAGAS
;
A
#
# COMPACT_ATOMS: atom_id res chain seq x y z
N MET A 1 -4.24 10.31 30.70
CA MET A 1 -2.86 10.03 30.28
C MET A 1 -2.41 11.11 29.30
N ASP A 2 -1.17 11.61 29.36
CA ASP A 2 -0.67 12.48 28.28
C ASP A 2 -0.34 11.63 27.03
N TRP A 3 -0.44 12.23 25.84
CA TRP A 3 -0.34 11.50 24.57
C TRP A 3 1.05 10.90 24.32
N GLN A 4 2.12 11.51 24.84
CA GLN A 4 3.48 11.00 24.67
C GLN A 4 3.69 9.74 25.51
N THR A 5 3.24 9.75 26.76
CA THR A 5 3.30 8.59 27.67
C THR A 5 2.48 7.43 27.10
N GLY A 6 1.22 7.65 26.73
CA GLY A 6 0.37 6.58 26.21
C GLY A 6 0.81 6.03 24.86
N ARG A 7 1.55 6.81 24.08
CA ARG A 7 2.20 6.32 22.86
C ARG A 7 3.38 5.40 23.16
N ALA A 8 4.17 5.69 24.18
CA ALA A 8 5.25 4.80 24.63
C ALA A 8 4.67 3.46 25.11
N GLU A 9 3.55 3.50 25.83
CA GLU A 9 2.82 2.28 26.24
C GLU A 9 2.23 1.54 25.04
N HIS A 10 1.71 2.24 24.03
CA HIS A 10 1.29 1.59 22.79
C HIS A 10 2.47 0.88 22.10
N LEU A 11 3.66 1.48 22.03
CA LEU A 11 4.85 0.79 21.50
C LEU A 11 5.21 -0.47 22.31
N GLN A 12 5.06 -0.44 23.64
CA GLN A 12 5.28 -1.61 24.49
C GLN A 12 4.25 -2.71 24.21
N LEU A 13 2.96 -2.37 24.15
CA LEU A 13 1.90 -3.29 23.75
C LEU A 13 2.19 -3.88 22.37
N SER A 14 2.53 -3.04 21.39
CA SER A 14 2.87 -3.50 20.04
C SER A 14 4.05 -4.45 20.04
N GLN A 15 5.08 -4.19 20.86
CA GLN A 15 6.22 -5.10 21.01
C GLN A 15 5.82 -6.44 21.62
N ALA A 16 4.99 -6.45 22.66
CA ALA A 16 4.50 -7.67 23.29
C ALA A 16 3.58 -8.46 22.34
N ALA A 17 2.79 -7.75 21.53
CA ALA A 17 1.74 -8.36 20.74
C ALA A 17 2.16 -8.79 19.34
N ALA A 18 3.18 -8.18 18.73
CA ALA A 18 3.46 -8.33 17.28
C ALA A 18 3.49 -9.78 16.77
N GLU A 19 4.14 -10.72 17.47
CA GLU A 19 4.26 -12.11 17.02
C GLU A 19 2.93 -12.87 17.05
N HIS A 20 2.06 -12.55 18.02
CA HIS A 20 0.82 -13.27 18.30
C HIS A 20 -0.43 -12.40 18.10
N TYR A 21 -0.29 -11.25 17.44
CA TYR A 21 -1.32 -10.22 17.36
C TYR A 21 -2.63 -10.78 16.79
N ASP A 22 -2.58 -11.37 15.60
CA ASP A 22 -3.76 -11.88 14.93
C ASP A 22 -4.39 -13.07 15.66
N GLU A 23 -3.58 -13.99 16.17
CA GLU A 23 -4.03 -15.19 16.87
C GLU A 23 -4.72 -14.81 18.18
N LEU A 24 -4.10 -13.95 18.99
CA LEU A 24 -4.63 -13.62 20.32
C LEU A 24 -5.79 -12.61 20.27
N TYR A 25 -5.82 -11.66 19.33
CA TYR A 25 -6.97 -10.76 19.20
C TYR A 25 -8.21 -11.43 18.59
N ALA A 26 -8.04 -12.30 17.59
CA ALA A 26 -9.17 -12.94 16.92
C ALA A 26 -9.70 -14.17 17.69
N ASP A 27 -8.81 -15.02 18.22
CA ASP A 27 -9.23 -16.30 18.78
C ASP A 27 -9.60 -16.22 20.26
N SER A 28 -9.04 -15.24 21.00
CA SER A 28 -9.30 -15.10 22.44
C SER A 28 -10.56 -14.30 22.77
N ASN A 29 -11.03 -13.46 21.83
CA ASN A 29 -12.16 -12.54 22.04
C ASN A 29 -13.09 -12.54 20.82
N PHE A 30 -14.27 -13.16 20.93
CA PHE A 30 -15.20 -13.36 19.83
C PHE A 30 -15.71 -12.04 19.24
N ALA A 31 -16.02 -11.03 20.06
CA ALA A 31 -16.52 -9.76 19.54
C ALA A 31 -15.42 -9.00 18.78
N THR A 32 -14.18 -9.06 19.29
CA THR A 32 -13.01 -8.51 18.58
C THR A 32 -12.77 -9.24 17.25
N GLY A 33 -12.73 -10.58 17.24
CA GLY A 33 -12.60 -11.36 16.00
C GLY A 33 -13.74 -11.08 15.00
N SER A 34 -14.98 -11.00 15.49
CA SER A 34 -16.15 -10.64 14.68
C SER A 34 -16.01 -9.25 14.04
N TYR A 35 -15.44 -8.27 14.77
CA TYR A 35 -15.14 -6.95 14.23
C TYR A 35 -14.05 -7.00 13.15
N MET A 36 -12.97 -7.75 13.39
CA MET A 36 -11.90 -7.95 12.40
C MET A 36 -12.46 -8.50 11.09
N ASP A 37 -13.33 -9.51 11.16
CA ASP A 37 -13.99 -10.07 9.99
C ASP A 37 -14.96 -9.08 9.32
N TYR A 38 -15.63 -8.24 10.12
CA TYR A 38 -16.51 -7.20 9.60
C TYR A 38 -15.74 -6.13 8.82
N GLU A 39 -14.60 -5.66 9.34
CA GLU A 39 -13.74 -4.70 8.65
C GLU A 39 -13.24 -5.24 7.31
N VAL A 40 -12.81 -6.50 7.25
CA VAL A 40 -12.38 -7.12 5.99
C VAL A 40 -13.54 -7.14 4.98
N ARG A 41 -14.77 -7.47 5.40
CA ARG A 41 -15.95 -7.41 4.52
C ARG A 41 -16.26 -6.00 4.04
N VAL A 42 -16.13 -5.00 4.91
CA VAL A 42 -16.31 -3.59 4.55
C VAL A 42 -15.24 -3.17 3.55
N LEU A 43 -13.98 -3.50 3.80
CA LEU A 43 -12.86 -3.26 2.90
C LEU A 43 -13.17 -3.86 1.52
N GLU A 44 -13.42 -5.16 1.43
CA GLU A 44 -13.71 -5.87 0.18
C GLU A 44 -14.89 -5.28 -0.61
N LYS A 45 -15.93 -4.79 0.08
CA LYS A 45 -17.05 -4.08 -0.55
C LYS A 45 -16.54 -2.82 -1.25
N TRP A 46 -15.74 -2.00 -0.57
CA TRP A 46 -15.31 -0.70 -1.07
C TRP A 46 -14.11 -0.75 -2.02
N LEU A 47 -13.33 -1.84 -2.04
CA LEU A 47 -12.30 -2.06 -3.07
C LEU A 47 -12.87 -2.06 -4.48
N LYS A 48 -14.15 -2.42 -4.64
CA LYS A 48 -14.85 -2.45 -5.94
C LYS A 48 -15.25 -1.06 -6.43
N GLU A 49 -15.31 -0.09 -5.52
CA GLU A 49 -15.75 1.29 -5.77
C GLU A 49 -14.57 2.27 -5.92
N ALA A 50 -13.34 1.78 -5.77
CA ALA A 50 -12.12 2.54 -6.04
C ALA A 50 -12.06 2.94 -7.53
N PRO A 51 -11.53 4.14 -7.85
CA PRO A 51 -11.50 4.65 -9.23
C PRO A 51 -10.67 3.79 -10.19
N ASP A 52 -9.65 3.10 -9.68
CA ASP A 52 -8.83 2.13 -10.39
C ASP A 52 -8.10 1.23 -9.36
N GLN A 53 -7.22 0.36 -9.86
CA GLN A 53 -6.47 -0.63 -9.08
C GLN A 53 -4.97 -0.30 -8.97
N GLU A 54 -4.54 0.93 -9.24
CA GLU A 54 -3.10 1.25 -9.34
C GLU A 54 -2.40 1.24 -7.97
N LEU A 55 -2.90 2.03 -7.01
CA LEU A 55 -2.23 2.21 -5.71
C LEU A 55 -3.23 2.24 -4.56
N ALA A 56 -2.99 1.40 -3.55
CA ALA A 56 -3.65 1.46 -2.25
C ALA A 56 -2.66 1.85 -1.15
N VAL A 57 -3.17 2.51 -0.10
CA VAL A 57 -2.41 2.82 1.10
C VAL A 57 -3.12 2.23 2.33
N ASP A 58 -2.36 1.61 3.22
CA ASP A 58 -2.83 1.04 4.49
C ASP A 58 -2.11 1.73 5.66
N LEU A 59 -2.87 2.42 6.52
CA LEU A 59 -2.37 3.24 7.62
C LEU A 59 -2.68 2.57 8.95
N GLY A 60 -1.67 2.34 9.78
CA GLY A 60 -1.80 1.48 10.96
C GLY A 60 -1.91 0.01 10.56
N CYS A 61 -1.04 -0.43 9.64
CA CYS A 61 -1.17 -1.73 8.97
C CYS A 61 -0.87 -2.93 9.89
N GLY A 62 -0.27 -2.70 11.06
CA GLY A 62 0.09 -3.72 12.03
C GLY A 62 0.94 -4.83 11.38
N THR A 63 0.47 -6.06 11.52
CA THR A 63 1.12 -7.26 10.95
C THR A 63 0.74 -7.51 9.48
N GLY A 64 0.05 -6.57 8.84
CA GLY A 64 -0.27 -6.53 7.41
C GLY A 64 -1.58 -7.19 6.99
N ARG A 65 -2.47 -7.57 7.93
CA ARG A 65 -3.74 -8.30 7.67
C ARG A 65 -4.49 -7.74 6.46
N ASP A 66 -4.83 -6.46 6.52
CA ASP A 66 -5.61 -5.76 5.49
C ASP A 66 -4.75 -5.43 4.26
N SER A 67 -3.46 -5.13 4.46
CA SER A 67 -2.50 -4.93 3.37
C SER A 67 -2.46 -6.12 2.41
N PHE A 68 -2.57 -7.36 2.92
CA PHE A 68 -2.63 -8.56 2.08
C PHE A 68 -3.98 -8.75 1.37
N VAL A 69 -5.07 -8.17 1.87
CA VAL A 69 -6.36 -8.12 1.15
C VAL A 69 -6.26 -7.11 0.02
N LEU A 70 -5.70 -5.92 0.28
CA LEU A 70 -5.41 -4.89 -0.72
C LEU A 70 -4.52 -5.44 -1.85
N ALA A 71 -3.48 -6.20 -1.50
CA ALA A 71 -2.50 -6.76 -2.43
C ALA A 71 -3.10 -7.68 -3.49
N LYS A 72 -4.27 -8.29 -3.23
CA LYS A 72 -4.97 -9.15 -4.20
C LYS A 72 -5.65 -8.35 -5.31
N ARG A 73 -5.86 -7.04 -5.10
CA ARG A 73 -6.66 -6.19 -5.98
C ARG A 73 -5.88 -5.02 -6.57
N PHE A 74 -4.83 -4.55 -5.91
CA PHE A 74 -4.07 -3.38 -6.34
C PHE A 74 -2.70 -3.75 -6.90
N ASP A 75 -2.26 -3.05 -7.93
CA ASP A 75 -0.94 -3.21 -8.55
C ASP A 75 0.18 -2.93 -7.53
N GLN A 76 -0.04 -1.98 -6.61
CA GLN A 76 0.86 -1.68 -5.49
C GLN A 76 0.10 -1.30 -4.21
N VAL A 77 0.64 -1.71 -3.07
CA VAL A 77 0.19 -1.31 -1.73
C VAL A 77 1.36 -0.69 -0.96
N PHE A 78 1.16 0.49 -0.38
CA PHE A 78 2.06 1.05 0.63
C PHE A 78 1.40 0.92 2.00
N ALA A 79 2.08 0.27 2.93
CA ALA A 79 1.54 -0.08 4.23
C ALA A 79 2.45 0.48 5.33
N TYR A 80 1.88 1.33 6.18
CA TYR A 80 2.60 2.11 7.17
C TYR A 80 2.13 1.77 8.58
N ASP A 81 3.09 1.63 9.50
CA ASP A 81 2.82 1.50 10.92
C ASP A 81 3.91 2.22 11.71
N PHE A 82 3.57 2.83 12.84
CA PHE A 82 4.54 3.56 13.65
C PHE A 82 5.40 2.62 14.50
N ALA A 83 4.99 1.36 14.68
CA ALA A 83 5.67 0.36 15.48
C ALA A 83 6.61 -0.52 14.63
N PRO A 84 7.94 -0.44 14.82
CA PRO A 84 8.91 -1.21 14.02
C PRO A 84 8.74 -2.74 14.12
N ASN A 85 8.27 -3.24 15.25
CA ASN A 85 8.06 -4.67 15.48
C ASN A 85 6.88 -5.21 14.66
N MET A 86 5.83 -4.41 14.47
CA MET A 86 4.69 -4.76 13.62
C MET A 86 5.14 -4.90 12.16
N ILE A 87 5.87 -3.90 11.66
CA ILE A 87 6.45 -3.92 10.31
C ILE A 87 7.39 -5.12 10.12
N SER A 88 8.22 -5.44 11.12
CA SER A 88 9.12 -6.60 11.06
C SER A 88 8.34 -7.91 10.90
N VAL A 89 7.23 -8.10 11.62
CA VAL A 89 6.34 -9.26 11.46
C VAL A 89 5.67 -9.25 10.09
N ALA A 90 5.15 -8.10 9.65
CA ALA A 90 4.47 -7.94 8.37
C ALA A 90 5.39 -8.32 7.19
N ILE A 91 6.65 -7.89 7.23
CA ILE A 91 7.68 -8.27 6.24
C ILE A 91 7.92 -9.77 6.24
N ARG A 92 8.06 -10.42 7.41
CA ARG A 92 8.20 -11.89 7.48
C ARG A 92 6.99 -12.61 6.91
N ARG A 93 5.77 -12.11 7.16
CA ARG A 93 4.53 -12.67 6.61
C ARG A 93 4.44 -12.47 5.10
N LYS A 94 4.85 -11.31 4.59
CA LYS A 94 4.98 -11.03 3.15
C LYS A 94 5.86 -12.08 2.47
N LEU A 95 7.04 -12.36 3.04
CA LEU A 95 7.97 -13.37 2.53
C LEU A 95 7.36 -14.78 2.55
N ARG A 96 6.72 -15.18 3.66
CA ARG A 96 6.06 -16.50 3.77
C ARG A 96 4.90 -16.67 2.79
N ARG A 97 4.19 -15.58 2.46
CA ARG A 97 3.04 -15.57 1.54
C ARG A 97 3.43 -15.35 0.08
N SER A 98 4.71 -15.09 -0.21
CA SER A 98 5.21 -14.77 -1.56
C SER A 98 4.49 -13.58 -2.21
N VAL A 99 4.14 -12.56 -1.42
CA VAL A 99 3.46 -11.35 -1.92
C VAL A 99 4.50 -10.30 -2.31
N GLY A 100 4.54 -9.89 -3.59
CA GLY A 100 5.57 -8.99 -4.12
C GLY A 100 5.23 -7.50 -4.06
N ASN A 101 3.94 -7.16 -4.13
CA ASN A 101 3.41 -5.81 -4.40
C ASN A 101 3.01 -5.01 -3.15
N VAL A 102 3.52 -5.37 -1.97
CA VAL A 102 3.29 -4.60 -0.72
C VAL A 102 4.61 -4.07 -0.20
N LEU A 103 4.72 -2.77 0.01
CA LEU A 103 5.86 -2.13 0.67
C LEU A 103 5.43 -1.80 2.10
N PHE A 104 6.15 -2.36 3.08
CA PHE A 104 5.93 -2.10 4.49
C PHE A 104 6.98 -1.14 5.01
N GLU A 105 6.57 -0.03 5.62
CA GLU A 105 7.47 1.00 6.13
C GLU A 105 7.07 1.46 7.53
N VAL A 106 8.08 1.80 8.32
CA VAL A 106 7.85 2.45 9.62
C VAL A 106 7.62 3.93 9.34
N ALA A 107 6.40 4.41 9.62
CA ALA A 107 6.06 5.82 9.49
C ALA A 107 5.02 6.22 10.52
N ASP A 108 5.15 7.45 11.01
CA ASP A 108 4.23 8.03 11.97
C ASP A 108 3.37 9.10 11.31
N VAL A 109 2.10 8.76 11.09
CA VAL A 109 1.14 9.63 10.41
C VAL A 109 0.81 10.92 11.18
N ASP A 110 1.13 11.02 12.48
CA ASP A 110 0.98 12.26 13.25
C ASP A 110 2.15 13.24 13.05
N ARG A 111 3.34 12.75 12.65
CA ARG A 111 4.57 13.55 12.59
C ARG A 111 5.07 13.75 11.17
N ASP A 112 4.99 12.70 10.37
CA ASP A 112 5.62 12.63 9.07
C ASP A 112 4.55 12.66 7.97
N PRO A 113 4.71 13.50 6.92
CA PRO A 113 3.86 13.41 5.75
C PRO A 113 4.08 12.05 5.06
N LEU A 114 3.04 11.53 4.43
CA LEU A 114 3.16 10.31 3.64
C LEU A 114 4.07 10.57 2.44
N GLU A 115 5.07 9.71 2.23
CA GLU A 115 5.95 9.72 1.05
C GLU A 115 5.23 9.20 -0.20
N VAL A 116 4.07 9.78 -0.48
CA VAL A 116 3.14 9.40 -1.55
C VAL A 116 2.73 10.65 -2.33
N PRO A 117 2.78 10.61 -3.67
CA PRO A 117 2.39 11.75 -4.49
C PRO A 117 0.94 12.21 -4.25
N PRO A 118 0.63 13.50 -4.41
CA PRO A 118 -0.74 13.97 -4.31
C PRO A 118 -1.60 13.41 -5.44
N GLY A 119 -2.80 12.95 -5.12
CA GLY A 119 -3.77 12.46 -6.12
C GLY A 119 -3.36 11.20 -6.84
N SER A 120 -2.57 10.31 -6.22
CA SER A 120 -2.11 9.04 -6.80
C SER A 120 -2.77 7.80 -6.18
N VAL A 121 -3.44 7.92 -5.04
CA VAL A 121 -3.97 6.77 -4.29
C VAL A 121 -5.45 6.55 -4.60
N SER A 122 -5.82 5.32 -4.90
CA SER A 122 -7.20 4.96 -5.26
C SER A 122 -8.04 4.61 -4.03
N ILE A 123 -7.41 3.98 -3.03
CA ILE A 123 -8.03 3.71 -1.72
C ILE A 123 -7.03 3.89 -0.59
N VAL A 124 -7.47 4.52 0.50
CA VAL A 124 -6.75 4.58 1.78
C VAL A 124 -7.55 3.78 2.81
N ASN A 125 -6.92 2.80 3.43
CA ASN A 125 -7.45 2.05 4.55
C ASN A 125 -6.80 2.54 5.86
N SER A 126 -7.62 2.82 6.87
CA SER A 126 -7.21 3.23 8.22
C SER A 126 -8.13 2.52 9.22
N ALA A 127 -7.94 1.20 9.31
CA ALA A 127 -8.81 0.27 10.01
C ALA A 127 -8.43 0.07 11.50
N PHE A 128 -9.17 -0.81 12.16
CA PHE A 128 -8.99 -1.30 13.52
C PHE A 128 -8.83 -0.23 14.62
N GLY A 129 -9.66 0.81 14.56
CA GLY A 129 -9.68 1.92 15.52
C GLY A 129 -8.59 2.97 15.28
N MET A 130 -7.84 2.92 14.17
CA MET A 130 -6.68 3.79 13.93
C MET A 130 -6.96 5.28 14.13
N GLY A 131 -8.13 5.78 13.75
CA GLY A 131 -8.49 7.19 13.91
C GLY A 131 -8.57 7.65 15.38
N SER A 132 -8.65 6.72 16.32
CA SER A 132 -8.54 6.98 17.77
C SER A 132 -7.12 7.07 18.29
N PHE A 133 -6.12 6.64 17.53
CA PHE A 133 -4.70 6.71 17.86
C PHE A 133 -3.97 7.85 17.13
N VAL A 134 -4.72 8.76 16.51
CA VAL A 134 -4.20 9.94 15.81
C VAL A 134 -4.44 11.18 16.68
N GLU A 135 -3.37 11.89 17.03
CA GLU A 135 -3.42 13.12 17.84
C GLU A 135 -4.11 14.25 17.08
N ASN A 136 -3.70 14.48 15.84
CA ASN A 136 -4.19 15.57 15.00
C ASN A 136 -5.02 15.04 13.83
N LEU A 137 -6.25 14.64 14.14
CA LEU A 137 -7.15 14.03 13.17
C LEU A 137 -7.43 14.93 11.94
N ASP A 138 -7.45 16.26 12.12
CA ASP A 138 -7.69 17.18 11.01
C ASP A 138 -6.48 17.27 10.07
N GLN A 139 -5.25 17.18 10.59
CA GLN A 139 -4.03 17.07 9.76
C GLN A 139 -3.99 15.74 9.03
N PHE A 140 -4.31 14.65 9.73
CA PHE A 140 -4.41 13.31 9.15
C PHE A 140 -5.40 13.27 7.98
N PHE A 141 -6.60 13.84 8.15
CA PHE A 141 -7.58 13.91 7.06
C PHE A 141 -7.13 14.77 5.89
N ARG A 142 -6.42 15.88 6.13
CA ARG A 142 -5.82 16.69 5.05
C ARG A 142 -4.81 15.86 4.26
N GLU A 143 -4.00 15.06 4.94
CA GLU A 143 -2.96 14.24 4.31
C GLU A 143 -3.57 13.07 3.51
N VAL A 144 -4.55 12.37 4.08
CA VAL A 144 -5.32 11.33 3.37
C VAL A 144 -6.00 11.92 2.14
N ARG A 145 -6.63 13.10 2.27
CA ARG A 145 -7.25 13.80 1.14
C ARG A 145 -6.21 14.23 0.09
N ARG A 146 -5.00 14.64 0.50
CA ARG A 146 -3.92 15.05 -0.41
C ARG A 146 -3.54 13.90 -1.35
N VAL A 147 -3.32 12.71 -0.81
CA VAL A 147 -2.84 11.53 -1.56
C VAL A 147 -3.93 10.88 -2.41
N LEU A 148 -5.19 10.90 -1.97
CA LEU A 148 -6.29 10.25 -2.70
C LEU A 148 -6.56 10.89 -4.07
N LYS A 149 -6.79 10.10 -5.12
CA LYS A 149 -7.34 10.55 -6.40
C LYS A 149 -8.73 11.18 -6.21
N PRO A 150 -9.19 12.04 -7.14
CA PRO A 150 -10.63 12.34 -7.25
C PRO A 150 -11.45 11.04 -7.32
N GLN A 151 -12.57 10.99 -6.60
CA GLN A 151 -13.40 9.80 -6.38
C GLN A 151 -12.74 8.64 -5.62
N GLY A 152 -11.50 8.80 -5.14
CA GLY A 152 -10.82 7.85 -4.27
C GLY A 152 -11.56 7.64 -2.95
N ILE A 153 -11.44 6.44 -2.40
CA ILE A 153 -12.15 6.00 -1.19
C ILE A 153 -11.23 6.06 0.02
N ALA A 154 -11.74 6.53 1.15
CA ALA A 154 -11.08 6.51 2.44
C ALA A 154 -11.92 5.70 3.44
N ILE A 155 -11.31 4.71 4.09
CA ILE A 155 -11.93 3.90 5.13
C ILE A 155 -11.29 4.26 6.46
N PHE A 156 -12.10 4.67 7.43
CA PHE A 156 -11.64 5.04 8.76
C PHE A 156 -12.40 4.25 9.82
N SER A 157 -11.73 4.01 10.93
CA SER A 157 -12.36 3.42 12.10
C SER A 157 -11.91 4.10 13.40
N PHE A 158 -12.79 4.09 14.39
CA PHE A 158 -12.63 4.79 15.67
C PHE A 158 -13.23 3.97 16.80
N TYR A 159 -12.72 4.11 18.02
CA TYR A 159 -13.45 3.70 19.22
C TYR A 159 -14.64 4.63 19.47
N ASN A 160 -15.79 4.05 19.80
CA ASN A 160 -17.04 4.76 20.02
C ASN A 160 -17.21 5.13 21.50
N ALA A 161 -17.28 6.42 21.80
CA ALA A 161 -17.59 6.91 23.14
C ALA A 161 -19.02 6.52 23.57
N GLY A 162 -19.95 6.41 22.62
CA GLY A 162 -21.34 6.00 22.84
C GLY A 162 -21.57 4.49 22.84
N ALA A 163 -20.52 3.68 22.88
CA ALA A 163 -20.67 2.23 22.91
C ALA A 163 -21.44 1.79 24.16
N LEU A 164 -22.43 0.93 23.98
CA LEU A 164 -23.30 0.51 25.08
C LEU A 164 -22.53 -0.22 26.18
N VAL A 165 -21.49 -0.98 25.81
CA VAL A 165 -20.60 -1.67 26.77
C VAL A 165 -19.92 -0.71 27.76
N ASN A 166 -19.63 0.53 27.35
CA ASN A 166 -18.98 1.53 28.21
C ASN A 166 -19.93 2.10 29.26
N GLY A 167 -21.25 2.06 29.02
CA GLY A 167 -22.27 2.64 29.89
C GLY A 167 -22.90 1.65 30.86
N LEU A 168 -22.54 0.37 30.80
CA LEU A 168 -23.15 -0.70 31.60
C LEU A 168 -22.18 -1.24 32.64
N ASN A 169 -22.71 -1.52 33.84
CA ASN A 169 -21.97 -2.24 34.89
C ASN A 169 -22.15 -3.76 34.72
N LEU A 170 -21.37 -4.36 33.81
CA LEU A 170 -21.41 -5.79 33.54
C LEU A 170 -20.79 -6.58 34.69
N GLN A 171 -21.48 -7.63 35.14
CA GLN A 171 -20.98 -8.56 36.18
C GLN A 171 -20.00 -9.61 35.63
N TRP A 172 -19.63 -9.48 34.36
CA TRP A 172 -18.72 -10.36 33.64
C TRP A 172 -17.82 -9.53 32.73
N ARG A 173 -16.73 -10.16 32.29
CA ARG A 173 -15.85 -9.56 31.29
C ARG A 173 -16.43 -9.75 29.89
N PRO A 174 -16.64 -8.68 29.10
CA PRO A 174 -17.15 -8.81 27.74
C PRO A 174 -16.11 -9.49 26.83
N ALA A 175 -16.58 -10.11 25.74
CA ALA A 175 -15.78 -10.74 24.70
C ALA A 175 -15.00 -9.75 23.80
N LEU A 176 -14.53 -8.65 24.38
CA LEU A 176 -13.76 -7.59 23.74
C LEU A 176 -12.35 -7.52 24.33
N ALA A 177 -11.36 -7.43 23.44
CA ALA A 177 -9.97 -7.21 23.82
C ALA A 177 -9.70 -5.79 24.34
N ALA A 178 -10.48 -4.79 23.92
CA ALA A 178 -10.23 -3.40 24.27
C ALA A 178 -11.50 -2.65 24.68
N ARG A 179 -11.40 -1.79 25.69
CA ARG A 179 -12.51 -0.97 26.20
C ARG A 179 -12.03 0.41 26.66
N VAL A 180 -12.91 1.40 26.52
CA VAL A 180 -12.64 2.76 27.01
C VAL A 180 -12.86 2.76 28.51
N VAL A 181 -11.84 3.11 29.29
CA VAL A 181 -11.91 3.11 30.77
C VAL A 181 -11.98 4.50 31.34
N GLU A 182 -11.30 5.46 30.72
CA GLU A 182 -11.27 6.87 31.11
C GLU A 182 -11.13 7.75 29.87
N LYS A 183 -11.14 9.07 30.07
CA LYS A 183 -10.92 10.01 28.98
C LYS A 183 -9.55 9.76 28.32
N ASP A 184 -9.55 9.67 27.00
CA ASP A 184 -8.37 9.49 26.15
C ASP A 184 -7.51 8.26 26.51
N THR A 185 -8.11 7.26 27.18
CA THR A 185 -7.42 6.05 27.65
C THR A 185 -8.23 4.82 27.28
N LEU A 186 -7.60 3.93 26.52
CA LEU A 186 -8.13 2.63 26.14
C LEU A 186 -7.37 1.56 26.90
N ARG A 187 -8.12 0.71 27.60
CA ARG A 187 -7.55 -0.48 28.22
C ARG A 187 -7.65 -1.65 27.28
N VAL A 188 -6.53 -2.31 27.06
CA VAL A 188 -6.37 -3.43 26.16
C VAL A 188 -5.90 -4.64 26.96
N ASP A 189 -6.65 -5.72 26.87
CA ASP A 189 -6.26 -7.00 27.45
C ASP A 189 -5.63 -7.88 26.37
N PHE A 190 -4.38 -8.27 26.63
CA PHE A 190 -3.61 -9.07 25.71
C PHE A 190 -2.76 -10.09 26.48
N GLY A 191 -2.95 -11.37 26.18
CA GLY A 191 -2.18 -12.45 26.80
C GLY A 191 -2.41 -12.59 28.31
N GLY A 192 -3.55 -12.11 28.84
CA GLY A 192 -3.87 -12.14 30.27
C GLY A 192 -3.34 -10.95 31.07
N GLU A 193 -2.67 -10.00 30.41
CA GLU A 193 -2.20 -8.73 31.00
C GLU A 193 -3.04 -7.56 30.46
N GLU A 194 -3.25 -6.53 31.30
CA GLU A 194 -3.93 -5.29 30.89
C GLU A 194 -2.90 -4.18 30.59
N TYR A 195 -3.06 -3.51 29.45
CA TYR A 195 -2.27 -2.38 29.00
C TYR A 195 -3.18 -1.18 28.83
N ASP A 196 -2.82 -0.05 29.42
CA ASP A 196 -3.48 1.22 29.12
C ASP A 196 -2.69 1.93 28.00
N VAL A 197 -3.40 2.41 26.98
CA VAL A 197 -2.81 3.15 25.85
C VAL A 197 -3.60 4.42 25.59
N ALA A 198 -2.91 5.44 25.09
CA ALA A 198 -3.57 6.69 24.70
C ALA A 198 -4.42 6.46 23.44
N ALA A 199 -5.73 6.65 23.58
CA ALA A 199 -6.65 6.61 22.46
C ALA A 199 -7.89 7.46 22.75
N ARG A 200 -8.28 8.30 21.79
CA ARG A 200 -9.49 9.11 21.91
C ARG A 200 -10.70 8.36 21.39
N ALA A 201 -11.70 8.18 22.24
CA ALA A 201 -13.02 7.72 21.81
C ALA A 201 -13.83 8.88 21.21
N TYR A 202 -14.55 8.62 20.12
CA TYR A 202 -15.36 9.61 19.42
C TYR A 202 -16.85 9.27 19.49
N SER A 203 -17.69 10.29 19.46
CA SER A 203 -19.13 10.08 19.23
C SER A 203 -19.42 9.96 17.73
N VAL A 204 -20.46 9.19 17.38
CA VAL A 204 -20.92 9.05 15.98
C VAL A 204 -21.24 10.40 15.32
N PRO A 205 -21.93 11.36 15.98
CA PRO A 205 -22.15 12.68 15.40
C PRO A 205 -20.86 13.48 15.18
N GLU A 206 -19.85 13.29 16.03
CA GLU A 206 -18.54 13.94 15.86
C GLU A 206 -17.78 13.37 14.68
N VAL A 207 -17.67 12.03 14.57
CA VAL A 207 -17.05 11.36 13.41
C VAL A 207 -17.74 11.80 12.14
N LYS A 208 -19.08 11.77 12.10
CA LYS A 208 -19.87 12.22 10.95
C LYS A 208 -19.48 13.62 10.49
N ARG A 209 -19.52 14.62 11.40
CA ARG A 209 -19.16 16.01 11.07
C ARG A 209 -17.74 16.14 10.55
N LYS A 210 -16.79 15.44 11.17
CA LYS A 210 -15.38 15.54 10.77
C LYS A 210 -15.13 14.92 9.40
N ILE A 211 -15.76 13.77 9.12
CA ILE A 211 -15.69 13.14 7.79
C ILE A 211 -16.34 14.04 6.75
N GLU A 212 -17.56 14.54 6.98
CA GLU A 212 -18.26 15.44 6.05
C GLU A 212 -17.51 16.75 5.80
N GLY A 213 -16.69 17.21 6.75
CA GLY A 213 -15.81 18.37 6.57
C GLY A 213 -14.62 18.12 5.63
N SER A 214 -14.28 16.86 5.35
CA SER A 214 -13.09 16.49 4.57
C SER A 214 -13.39 15.59 3.35
N PHE A 215 -14.52 14.90 3.33
CA PHE A 215 -14.91 13.88 2.36
C PHE A 215 -16.44 13.86 2.20
N SER A 216 -16.95 13.38 1.06
CA SER A 216 -18.37 12.99 1.00
C SER A 216 -18.54 11.70 1.79
N LEU A 217 -19.41 11.70 2.80
CA LEU A 217 -19.71 10.51 3.58
C LEU A 217 -20.55 9.52 2.75
N LEU A 218 -20.03 8.31 2.55
CA LEU A 218 -20.70 7.24 1.81
C LEU A 218 -21.38 6.24 2.73
N SER A 219 -20.78 5.95 3.88
CA SER A 219 -21.32 4.99 4.85
C SER A 219 -20.76 5.30 6.23
N LEU A 220 -21.59 5.06 7.25
CA LEU A 220 -21.24 5.20 8.65
C LEU A 220 -21.96 4.08 9.41
N THR A 221 -21.21 3.28 10.16
CA THR A 221 -21.75 2.15 10.92
C THR A 221 -21.09 2.05 12.28
N THR A 222 -21.70 1.29 13.19
CA THR A 222 -21.07 0.89 14.46
C THR A 222 -21.14 -0.62 14.66
N PHE A 223 -20.07 -1.28 15.10
CA PHE A 223 -20.04 -2.74 15.20
C PHE A 223 -19.01 -3.22 16.25
N PRO A 224 -19.16 -4.42 16.84
CA PRO A 224 -20.38 -5.20 17.04
C PRO A 224 -21.17 -4.71 18.25
N THR A 225 -22.50 -4.80 18.28
CA THR A 225 -23.29 -4.27 19.39
C THR A 225 -23.53 -5.31 20.49
N LEU A 226 -24.22 -6.40 20.16
CA LEU A 226 -24.63 -7.45 21.07
C LEU A 226 -23.45 -8.32 21.49
N SER A 227 -22.58 -8.73 20.55
CA SER A 227 -21.43 -9.57 20.90
C SER A 227 -20.49 -8.89 21.88
N ALA A 228 -20.39 -7.56 21.82
CA ALA A 228 -19.59 -6.73 22.72
C ALA A 228 -20.11 -6.69 24.17
N LEU A 229 -21.35 -7.13 24.42
CA LEU A 229 -21.96 -7.12 25.76
C LEU A 229 -21.81 -8.45 26.48
N PHE A 230 -21.58 -9.54 25.75
CA PHE A 230 -21.64 -10.88 26.29
C PHE A 230 -20.27 -11.44 26.67
N PRO A 231 -20.22 -12.38 27.64
CA PRO A 231 -18.97 -12.99 28.06
C PRO A 231 -18.42 -13.95 27.00
N GLN A 232 -17.10 -14.11 26.96
CA GLN A 232 -16.41 -14.93 25.95
C GLN A 232 -16.89 -16.39 25.94
N GLU A 233 -17.23 -16.92 27.12
CA GLU A 233 -17.67 -18.30 27.33
C GLU A 233 -18.96 -18.62 26.59
N LEU A 234 -19.85 -17.62 26.39
CA LEU A 234 -21.07 -17.79 25.62
C LEU A 234 -20.77 -18.24 24.18
N PHE A 235 -19.66 -17.76 23.63
CA PHE A 235 -19.26 -18.03 22.26
C PHE A 235 -18.50 -19.35 22.11
N ALA A 236 -18.46 -20.21 23.14
CA ALA A 236 -18.18 -21.63 22.93
C ALA A 236 -19.31 -22.32 22.12
N ASP A 237 -20.53 -21.79 22.16
CA ASP A 237 -21.68 -22.30 21.41
C ASP A 237 -21.75 -21.69 19.98
N PRO A 238 -21.64 -22.50 18.91
CA PRO A 238 -21.77 -22.03 17.53
C PRO A 238 -23.12 -21.35 17.21
N ALA A 239 -24.22 -21.75 17.86
CA ALA A 239 -25.52 -21.14 17.68
C ALA A 239 -25.54 -19.71 18.25
N ALA A 240 -24.93 -19.50 19.42
CA ALA A 240 -24.77 -18.18 20.01
C ALA A 240 -23.93 -17.25 19.13
N ARG A 241 -22.81 -17.74 18.59
CA ARG A 241 -21.97 -17.00 17.61
C ARG A 241 -22.78 -16.54 16.41
N LYS A 242 -23.52 -17.45 15.79
CA LYS A 242 -24.33 -17.17 14.59
C LYS A 242 -25.44 -16.16 14.89
N LEU A 243 -26.18 -16.35 15.99
CA LEU A 243 -27.25 -15.45 16.40
C LEU A 243 -26.72 -14.03 16.63
N CYS A 244 -25.67 -13.89 17.46
CA CYS A 244 -25.14 -12.58 17.80
C CYS A 244 -24.55 -11.87 16.58
N THR A 245 -23.82 -12.60 15.72
CA THR A 245 -23.28 -12.04 14.46
C THR A 245 -24.40 -11.50 13.57
N ASN A 246 -25.50 -12.23 13.42
CA ASN A 246 -26.64 -11.78 12.60
C ASN A 246 -27.31 -10.53 13.17
N VAL A 247 -27.49 -10.48 14.50
CA VAL A 247 -28.06 -9.30 15.17
C VAL A 247 -27.12 -8.10 15.04
N ASP A 248 -25.82 -8.31 15.23
CA ASP A 248 -24.81 -7.27 15.09
C ASP A 248 -24.78 -6.69 13.68
N GLN A 249 -24.88 -7.53 12.65
CA GLN A 249 -24.96 -7.08 11.26
C GLN A 249 -26.21 -6.23 11.01
N HIS A 250 -27.35 -6.60 11.59
CA HIS A 250 -28.59 -5.83 11.44
C HIS A 250 -28.53 -4.49 12.17
N LEU A 251 -27.88 -4.45 13.34
CA LEU A 251 -27.70 -3.23 14.13
C LEU A 251 -26.62 -2.30 13.57
N ALA A 252 -25.73 -2.80 12.71
CA ALA A 252 -24.54 -2.08 12.28
C ALA A 252 -24.84 -0.71 11.64
N GLU A 253 -25.89 -0.66 10.82
CA GLU A 253 -26.32 0.53 10.09
C GLU A 253 -27.36 1.37 10.85
N ASN A 254 -27.80 0.91 12.04
CA ASN A 254 -28.77 1.62 12.86
C ASN A 254 -28.08 2.74 13.67
N LEU A 255 -28.03 3.93 13.08
CA LEU A 255 -27.42 5.12 13.69
C LEU A 255 -28.26 5.79 14.78
N GLU A 256 -29.51 5.37 15.00
CA GLU A 256 -30.28 5.81 16.17
C GLU A 256 -29.80 5.12 17.44
N ILE A 257 -29.40 3.84 17.33
CA ILE A 257 -28.84 3.05 18.42
C ILE A 257 -27.32 3.29 18.51
N ALA A 258 -26.61 3.11 17.39
CA ALA A 258 -25.18 3.36 17.20
C ALA A 258 -24.28 2.88 18.36
N ALA A 259 -24.57 1.70 18.89
CA ALA A 259 -24.10 1.22 20.18
C ALA A 259 -22.83 0.33 20.14
N GLY A 260 -22.31 0.03 18.95
CA GLY A 260 -21.10 -0.79 18.81
C GLY A 260 -19.85 -0.06 19.33
N PRO A 261 -18.81 -0.78 19.82
CA PRO A 261 -17.57 -0.22 20.34
C PRO A 261 -16.69 0.43 19.28
N TYR A 262 -16.89 0.09 18.02
CA TYR A 262 -16.19 0.71 16.90
C TYR A 262 -17.17 1.47 16.02
N ILE A 263 -16.72 2.61 15.50
CA ILE A 263 -17.36 3.37 14.41
C ILE A 263 -16.55 3.10 13.16
N VAL A 264 -17.19 2.73 12.06
CA VAL A 264 -16.54 2.62 10.74
C VAL A 264 -17.16 3.67 9.82
N ALA A 265 -16.32 4.50 9.22
CA ALA A 265 -16.74 5.60 8.35
C ALA A 265 -16.05 5.50 7.00
N ILE A 266 -16.82 5.68 5.94
CA ILE A 266 -16.35 5.60 4.56
C ILE A 266 -16.54 6.97 3.91
N GLY A 267 -15.43 7.59 3.52
CA GLY A 267 -15.39 8.86 2.82
C GLY A 267 -15.02 8.69 1.34
N ARG A 268 -15.51 9.60 0.49
CA ARG A 268 -15.03 9.77 -0.87
C ARG A 268 -14.39 11.14 -1.04
N ARG A 269 -13.23 11.19 -1.68
CA ARG A 269 -12.67 12.47 -2.13
C ARG A 269 -13.50 12.99 -3.30
N GLU A 270 -14.20 14.11 -3.08
CA GLU A 270 -14.89 14.81 -4.16
C GLU A 270 -13.95 15.27 -5.27
N GLY A 271 -14.46 15.23 -6.49
CA GLY A 271 -13.81 15.76 -7.68
C GLY A 271 -14.27 15.01 -8.91
N ARG A 272 -14.19 15.64 -10.08
CA ARG A 272 -14.38 14.89 -11.32
C ARG A 272 -13.23 13.92 -11.46
N VAL A 273 -13.52 12.65 -11.74
CA VAL A 273 -12.54 11.80 -12.40
C VAL A 273 -12.20 12.56 -13.67
N HIS A 274 -11.03 13.15 -13.74
CA HIS A 274 -10.55 13.58 -15.04
C HIS A 274 -10.52 12.29 -15.86
N GLU A 275 -11.33 12.23 -16.93
CA GLU A 275 -11.08 11.26 -18.00
C GLU A 275 -9.57 11.23 -18.20
N LYS A 276 -8.99 10.02 -18.24
CA LYS A 276 -7.60 9.83 -18.63
C LYS A 276 -7.38 10.72 -19.86
N ARG A 277 -6.78 11.90 -19.66
CA ARG A 277 -6.01 12.50 -20.73
C ARG A 277 -4.81 11.58 -20.77
N ASP A 278 -4.83 10.67 -21.73
CA ASP A 278 -3.68 9.87 -22.11
C ASP A 278 -2.59 10.87 -22.48
N LEU A 279 -1.86 11.33 -21.47
CA LEU A 279 -0.53 11.87 -21.68
C LEU A 279 0.20 10.76 -22.41
N SER A 280 0.77 11.06 -23.56
CA SER A 280 1.71 10.14 -24.18
C SER A 280 2.77 9.76 -23.14
N GLY A 281 3.35 8.55 -23.23
CA GLY A 281 4.40 8.13 -22.29
C GLY A 281 5.50 9.20 -22.15
N TYR A 282 5.81 9.89 -23.24
CA TYR A 282 6.70 11.04 -23.27
C TYR A 282 6.27 12.23 -22.39
N GLU A 283 5.01 12.68 -22.51
CA GLU A 283 4.50 13.79 -21.69
C GLU A 283 4.44 13.43 -20.20
N TRP A 284 4.16 12.17 -19.89
CA TRP A 284 4.23 11.64 -18.53
C TRP A 284 5.65 11.71 -17.97
N VAL A 285 6.65 11.26 -18.72
CA VAL A 285 8.08 11.34 -18.33
C VAL A 285 8.48 12.78 -18.01
N LEU A 286 8.15 13.75 -18.88
CA LEU A 286 8.48 15.15 -18.64
C LEU A 286 7.77 15.72 -17.40
N LYS A 287 6.52 15.33 -17.18
CA LYS A 287 5.77 15.72 -15.98
C LYS A 287 6.44 15.19 -14.71
N LEU A 288 6.85 13.92 -14.73
CA LEU A 288 7.47 13.25 -13.59
C LEU A 288 8.82 13.90 -13.22
N LEU A 289 9.64 14.25 -14.21
CA LEU A 289 10.92 14.95 -14.00
C LEU A 289 10.69 16.30 -13.31
N ARG A 290 9.72 17.09 -13.78
CA ARG A 290 9.36 18.39 -13.17
C ARG A 290 8.87 18.23 -11.73
N GLN A 291 8.07 17.20 -11.43
CA GLN A 291 7.57 16.94 -10.07
C GLN A 291 8.70 16.65 -9.07
N HIS A 292 9.82 16.07 -9.53
CA HIS A 292 10.99 15.78 -8.71
C HIS A 292 12.05 16.90 -8.75
N GLY A 293 11.72 18.07 -9.32
CA GLY A 293 12.65 19.19 -9.44
C GLY A 293 13.83 18.93 -10.38
N ILE A 294 13.71 17.95 -11.28
CA ILE A 294 14.77 17.59 -12.22
C ILE A 294 14.57 18.37 -13.52
N THR A 295 15.59 19.16 -13.89
CA THR A 295 15.60 19.86 -15.19
C THR A 295 16.18 18.92 -16.25
N PRO A 296 15.37 18.45 -17.23
CA PRO A 296 15.83 17.44 -18.17
C PRO A 296 16.83 18.02 -19.18
N LEU A 297 17.97 17.34 -19.36
CA LEU A 297 18.87 17.59 -20.48
C LEU A 297 18.52 16.62 -21.62
N LEU A 298 17.75 17.12 -22.58
CA LEU A 298 17.22 16.34 -23.70
C LEU A 298 18.08 16.56 -24.95
N ARG A 299 18.30 15.50 -25.72
CA ARG A 299 18.95 15.57 -27.03
C ARG A 299 18.03 14.98 -28.09
N HIS A 300 17.57 15.84 -28.98
CA HIS A 300 16.75 15.44 -30.12
C HIS A 300 17.63 14.85 -31.23
N HIS A 301 17.13 13.80 -31.88
CA HIS A 301 17.75 13.17 -33.03
C HIS A 301 16.70 12.67 -34.02
N GLY A 302 17.11 12.39 -35.26
CA GLY A 302 16.24 11.72 -36.22
C GLY A 302 15.89 10.29 -35.78
N PRO A 303 14.95 9.61 -36.47
CA PRO A 303 14.72 8.19 -36.27
C PRO A 303 16.02 7.41 -36.53
N VAL A 304 16.42 6.61 -35.56
CA VAL A 304 17.63 5.78 -35.58
C VAL A 304 17.23 4.32 -35.45
N LYS A 305 17.94 3.43 -36.12
CA LYS A 305 17.57 2.00 -36.24
C LYS A 305 18.08 1.16 -35.09
N ASN A 306 19.15 1.58 -34.43
CA ASN A 306 19.81 0.85 -33.34
C ASN A 306 20.58 1.79 -32.41
N MET A 307 21.12 1.25 -31.32
CA MET A 307 21.84 2.03 -30.30
C MET A 307 23.20 2.57 -30.77
N ASP A 308 23.83 1.95 -31.78
CA ASP A 308 25.10 2.44 -32.35
C ASP A 308 24.90 3.77 -33.07
N GLU A 309 23.79 3.89 -33.82
CA GLU A 309 23.38 5.16 -34.44
C GLU A 309 23.02 6.22 -33.39
N VAL A 310 22.36 5.82 -32.29
CA VAL A 310 22.08 6.74 -31.17
C VAL A 310 23.40 7.30 -30.63
N SER A 311 24.34 6.42 -30.25
CA SER A 311 25.66 6.76 -29.71
C SER A 311 26.41 7.80 -30.54
N GLN A 312 26.42 7.64 -31.87
CA GLN A 312 27.05 8.60 -32.78
C GLN A 312 26.36 9.97 -32.78
N VAL A 313 25.03 10.01 -32.77
CA VAL A 313 24.28 11.27 -32.76
C VAL A 313 24.37 12.00 -31.42
N ILE A 314 24.37 11.24 -30.32
CA ILE A 314 24.48 11.78 -28.97
C ILE A 314 25.92 12.00 -28.51
N ASP A 315 26.91 11.64 -29.33
CA ASP A 315 28.34 11.72 -29.03
C ASP A 315 28.67 11.16 -27.64
N SER A 316 28.30 9.90 -27.41
CA SER A 316 28.44 9.21 -26.12
C SER A 316 28.90 7.77 -26.30
N ASP A 317 29.63 7.24 -25.33
CA ASP A 317 29.98 5.83 -25.24
C ASP A 317 28.70 4.96 -25.09
N LEU A 318 28.65 3.82 -25.79
CA LEU A 318 27.59 2.81 -25.66
C LEU A 318 27.45 2.29 -24.22
N GLY A 319 28.53 2.26 -23.46
CA GLY A 319 28.53 1.93 -22.04
C GLY A 319 27.79 2.94 -21.16
N GLU A 320 27.46 4.13 -21.68
CA GLU A 320 26.64 5.14 -20.99
C GLU A 320 25.19 5.18 -21.50
N LEU A 321 24.86 4.41 -22.54
CA LEU A 321 23.52 4.29 -23.08
C LEU A 321 22.76 3.16 -22.39
N VAL A 322 21.60 3.47 -21.82
CA VAL A 322 20.75 2.49 -21.13
C VAL A 322 19.78 1.84 -22.11
N LYS A 323 19.86 0.52 -22.19
CA LYS A 323 18.87 -0.33 -22.81
C LYS A 323 17.92 -0.89 -21.75
N SER A 324 16.65 -0.55 -21.89
CA SER A 324 15.55 -0.96 -21.02
C SER A 324 14.83 -2.18 -21.61
N ILE A 325 14.80 -3.30 -20.88
CA ILE A 325 14.24 -4.58 -21.32
C ILE A 325 13.26 -5.10 -20.27
N ILE A 326 12.00 -5.33 -20.66
CA ILE A 326 11.01 -5.92 -19.77
C ILE A 326 11.11 -7.44 -19.84
N VAL A 327 11.20 -8.06 -18.66
CA VAL A 327 11.24 -9.49 -18.46
C VAL A 327 9.96 -9.93 -17.76
N ALA A 328 9.33 -10.95 -18.30
CA ALA A 328 8.17 -11.62 -17.72
C ALA A 328 8.63 -12.88 -16.95
N VAL A 329 8.05 -13.08 -15.78
CA VAL A 329 8.24 -14.24 -14.92
C VAL A 329 6.91 -14.96 -14.73
N THR A 330 6.87 -16.25 -15.09
CA THR A 330 5.67 -17.09 -14.99
C THR A 330 5.96 -18.27 -14.06
N ASP A 331 5.49 -18.17 -12.81
CA ASP A 331 5.78 -19.17 -11.76
C ASP A 331 5.16 -20.55 -12.04
N ASP A 332 4.05 -20.61 -12.78
CA ASP A 332 3.43 -21.84 -13.30
C ASP A 332 2.50 -21.50 -14.48
N PRO A 333 2.79 -21.96 -15.72
CA PRO A 333 1.93 -21.73 -16.90
C PRO A 333 0.48 -22.22 -16.74
N ARG A 334 0.20 -23.09 -15.76
CA ARG A 334 -1.13 -23.67 -15.50
C ARG A 334 -1.96 -22.90 -14.48
N ARG A 335 -1.35 -22.01 -13.67
CA ARG A 335 -2.04 -21.29 -12.59
C ARG A 335 -2.44 -19.86 -12.96
N ASP A 336 -1.68 -19.19 -13.81
CA ASP A 336 -2.06 -17.87 -14.35
C ASP A 336 -1.25 -17.52 -15.62
N PRO A 337 -1.71 -17.94 -16.82
CA PRO A 337 -1.07 -17.57 -18.07
C PRO A 337 -1.34 -16.13 -18.53
N LEU A 338 -2.21 -15.38 -17.84
CA LEU A 338 -2.69 -14.06 -18.29
C LEU A 338 -2.03 -12.89 -17.56
N HIS A 339 -1.39 -13.11 -16.41
CA HIS A 339 -0.79 -12.05 -15.60
C HIS A 339 0.63 -12.40 -15.08
N PRO A 340 1.66 -12.43 -15.96
CA PRO A 340 3.04 -12.66 -15.52
C PRO A 340 3.54 -11.50 -14.65
N GLN A 341 4.41 -11.81 -13.68
CA GLN A 341 5.13 -10.77 -12.94
C GLN A 341 6.17 -10.14 -13.86
N LEU A 342 6.28 -8.80 -13.84
CA LEU A 342 7.15 -8.06 -14.74
C LEU A 342 8.29 -7.38 -14.00
N PHE A 343 9.44 -7.31 -14.65
CA PHE A 343 10.65 -6.65 -14.16
C PHE A 343 11.28 -5.86 -15.30
N LEU A 344 11.75 -4.65 -15.03
CA LEU A 344 12.47 -3.83 -15.99
C LEU A 344 13.97 -3.93 -15.73
N PHE A 345 14.70 -4.53 -16.65
CA PHE A 345 16.17 -4.60 -16.58
C PHE A 345 16.80 -3.52 -17.46
N CYS A 346 17.69 -2.74 -16.85
CA CYS A 346 18.41 -1.64 -17.47
C CYS A 346 19.89 -2.01 -17.58
N ILE A 347 20.37 -2.22 -18.81
CA ILE A 347 21.75 -2.64 -19.09
C ILE A 347 22.45 -1.65 -20.03
N PRO A 348 23.79 -1.59 -20.07
CA PRO A 348 24.51 -0.83 -21.10
C PRO A 348 24.21 -1.32 -22.52
N ALA A 349 24.25 -0.41 -23.51
CA ALA A 349 23.92 -0.72 -24.89
C ALA A 349 24.94 -1.67 -25.57
N ASP A 350 26.18 -1.71 -25.10
CA ASP A 350 27.25 -2.62 -25.55
C ASP A 350 27.14 -4.04 -24.96
N ARG A 351 26.11 -4.31 -24.15
CA ARG A 351 25.90 -5.59 -23.45
C ARG A 351 24.58 -6.25 -23.81
N LYS A 352 24.47 -7.54 -23.48
CA LYS A 352 23.24 -8.33 -23.62
C LYS A 352 22.77 -8.83 -22.26
N LEU A 353 21.46 -8.88 -22.06
CA LEU A 353 20.86 -9.44 -20.85
C LEU A 353 21.16 -10.95 -20.79
N ASP A 354 21.62 -11.42 -19.62
CA ASP A 354 21.87 -12.83 -19.36
C ASP A 354 20.72 -13.41 -18.54
N PHE A 355 19.82 -14.13 -19.21
CA PHE A 355 18.65 -14.74 -18.58
C PHE A 355 19.00 -15.76 -17.47
N SER A 356 20.21 -16.33 -17.47
CA SER A 356 20.65 -17.22 -16.39
C SER A 356 20.97 -16.42 -15.13
N LYS A 357 21.64 -15.27 -15.28
CA LYS A 357 21.89 -14.34 -14.17
C LYS A 357 20.60 -13.70 -13.66
N VAL A 358 19.70 -13.31 -14.57
CA VAL A 358 18.37 -12.80 -14.20
C VAL A 358 17.58 -13.82 -13.39
N ALA A 359 17.49 -15.07 -13.86
CA ALA A 359 16.80 -16.13 -13.15
C ALA A 359 17.40 -16.37 -11.76
N SER A 360 18.73 -16.39 -11.65
CA SER A 360 19.45 -16.51 -10.38
C SER A 360 19.16 -15.35 -9.44
N TYR A 361 19.16 -14.10 -9.94
CA TYR A 361 18.88 -12.90 -9.15
C TYR A 361 17.44 -12.91 -8.62
N LEU A 362 16.48 -13.34 -9.44
CA LEU A 362 15.07 -13.41 -9.06
C LEU A 362 14.73 -14.64 -8.21
N GLY A 363 15.66 -15.59 -8.04
CA GLY A 363 15.40 -16.86 -7.35
C GLY A 363 14.40 -17.75 -8.09
N LYS A 364 14.39 -17.69 -9.42
CA LYS A 364 13.41 -18.37 -10.28
C LYS A 364 14.06 -19.39 -11.21
N PRO A 365 13.36 -20.46 -11.61
CA PRO A 365 13.82 -21.37 -12.65
C PRO A 365 14.05 -20.63 -13.98
N LYS A 366 15.14 -20.92 -14.71
CA LYS A 366 15.46 -20.24 -15.97
C LYS A 366 14.35 -20.32 -17.02
N ASN A 367 13.60 -21.42 -17.06
CA ASN A 367 12.47 -21.61 -17.97
C ASN A 367 11.22 -20.79 -17.61
N SER A 368 11.17 -20.20 -16.42
CA SER A 368 10.09 -19.29 -15.99
C SER A 368 10.34 -17.83 -16.36
N VAL A 369 11.53 -17.50 -16.88
CA VAL A 369 11.97 -16.13 -17.13
C VAL A 369 12.19 -15.94 -18.63
N GLY A 370 11.55 -14.93 -19.22
CA GLY A 370 11.70 -14.61 -20.64
C GLY A 370 11.46 -13.13 -20.95
N PRO A 371 11.85 -12.65 -22.13
CA PRO A 371 11.51 -11.29 -22.54
C PRO A 371 9.99 -11.16 -22.68
N ALA A 372 9.43 -10.03 -22.25
CA ALA A 372 8.05 -9.69 -22.58
C ALA A 372 7.91 -9.46 -24.09
N THR A 373 6.77 -9.84 -24.66
CA THR A 373 6.48 -9.59 -26.08
C THR A 373 6.24 -8.09 -26.33
N PRO A 374 6.49 -7.56 -27.54
CA PRO A 374 6.24 -6.14 -27.85
C PRO A 374 4.81 -5.68 -27.54
N SER A 375 3.79 -6.51 -27.84
CA SER A 375 2.40 -6.22 -27.48
C SER A 375 2.24 -6.06 -25.97
N GLN A 376 2.77 -7.00 -25.18
CA GLN A 376 2.74 -6.91 -23.72
C GLN A 376 3.43 -5.64 -23.22
N VAL A 377 4.58 -5.28 -23.78
CA VAL A 377 5.32 -4.07 -23.40
C VAL A 377 4.50 -2.81 -23.66
N GLU A 378 3.90 -2.68 -24.84
CA GLU A 378 3.09 -1.52 -25.20
C GLU A 378 1.79 -1.46 -24.40
N ASP A 379 1.07 -2.57 -24.27
CA ASP A 379 -0.19 -2.67 -23.51
C ASP A 379 0.00 -2.33 -22.03
N ILE A 380 1.14 -2.71 -21.45
CA ILE A 380 1.42 -2.54 -20.02
C ILE A 380 2.05 -1.19 -19.72
N THR A 381 2.97 -0.73 -20.57
CA THR A 381 3.79 0.45 -20.26
C THR A 381 3.39 1.71 -21.02
N GLY A 382 2.60 1.58 -22.09
CA GLY A 382 2.28 2.69 -22.99
C GLY A 382 3.49 3.25 -23.74
N PHE A 383 4.66 2.60 -23.64
CA PHE A 383 5.88 2.99 -24.32
C PHE A 383 6.18 2.06 -25.49
N THR A 384 6.63 2.63 -26.60
CA THR A 384 7.16 1.85 -27.72
C THR A 384 8.50 1.21 -27.32
N VAL A 385 8.67 -0.06 -27.69
CA VAL A 385 9.93 -0.80 -27.50
C VAL A 385 11.13 0.02 -28.02
N GLY A 386 12.19 0.10 -27.22
CA GLY A 386 13.40 0.86 -27.56
C GLY A 386 13.40 2.33 -27.11
N SER A 387 12.26 2.84 -26.64
CA SER A 387 12.17 4.21 -26.08
C SER A 387 11.89 4.23 -24.57
N ILE A 388 11.80 3.05 -23.95
CA ILE A 388 11.36 2.87 -22.56
C ILE A 388 12.35 3.54 -21.59
N PRO A 389 11.93 4.56 -20.82
CA PRO A 389 12.74 5.14 -19.77
C PRO A 389 12.95 4.13 -18.62
N PRO A 390 14.05 4.20 -17.86
CA PRO A 390 14.30 3.36 -16.68
C PRO A 390 13.52 3.82 -15.43
N PHE A 391 12.40 4.53 -15.61
CA PHE A 391 11.54 5.10 -14.57
C PHE A 391 10.19 5.50 -15.16
N GLY A 392 9.23 5.89 -14.32
CA GLY A 392 7.96 6.44 -14.79
C GLY A 392 7.09 5.45 -15.56
N MET A 393 7.16 4.16 -15.21
CA MET A 393 6.20 3.18 -15.72
C MET A 393 4.78 3.52 -15.21
N PRO A 394 3.73 3.37 -16.02
CA PRO A 394 2.34 3.65 -15.60
C PRO A 394 1.83 2.66 -14.56
N LYS A 395 2.43 1.46 -14.49
CA LYS A 395 2.26 0.48 -13.41
C LYS A 395 3.58 0.28 -12.69
N PHE A 396 3.54 -0.03 -11.40
CA PHE A 396 4.77 -0.35 -10.66
C PHE A 396 5.42 -1.61 -11.25
N ILE A 397 6.60 -1.43 -11.84
CA ILE A 397 7.45 -2.50 -12.36
C ILE A 397 8.80 -2.33 -11.67
N PRO A 398 9.26 -3.31 -10.87
CA PRO A 398 10.58 -3.25 -10.25
C PRO A 398 11.67 -3.01 -11.30
N VAL A 399 12.52 -2.01 -11.06
CA VAL A 399 13.62 -1.65 -11.95
C VAL A 399 14.92 -2.22 -11.40
N ILE A 400 15.65 -2.94 -12.24
CA ILE A 400 16.95 -3.50 -11.93
C ILE A 400 17.99 -2.86 -12.85
N LEU A 401 18.92 -2.12 -12.27
CA LEU A 401 20.04 -1.50 -12.96
C LEU A 401 21.25 -2.43 -12.94
N ASP A 402 21.87 -2.65 -14.08
CA ASP A 402 23.11 -3.43 -14.15
C ASP A 402 24.22 -2.72 -13.38
N GLN A 403 25.00 -3.48 -12.62
CA GLN A 403 26.11 -2.96 -11.80
C GLN A 403 27.10 -2.07 -12.58
N SER A 404 27.28 -2.33 -13.88
CA SER A 404 28.20 -1.55 -14.72
C SER A 404 27.67 -0.15 -15.04
N LEU A 405 26.34 0.05 -15.06
CA LEU A 405 25.71 1.37 -15.16
C LEU A 405 25.75 2.10 -13.82
N ALA A 406 25.55 1.38 -12.71
CA ALA A 406 25.58 1.96 -11.37
C ALA A 406 26.93 2.60 -11.02
N ALA A 407 28.03 2.15 -11.66
CA ALA A 407 29.36 2.73 -11.51
C ALA A 407 29.56 4.08 -12.24
N LYS A 408 28.59 4.51 -13.08
CA LYS A 408 28.66 5.76 -13.84
C LYS A 408 28.12 6.93 -13.00
N ARG A 409 28.52 8.16 -13.34
CA ARG A 409 27.91 9.37 -12.73
C ARG A 409 26.59 9.76 -13.39
N ARG A 410 26.53 9.61 -14.71
CA ARG A 410 25.38 9.94 -15.54
C ARG A 410 25.25 8.92 -16.65
N VAL A 411 24.02 8.68 -17.10
CA VAL A 411 23.70 7.83 -18.25
C VAL A 411 22.75 8.55 -19.22
N TRP A 412 22.61 8.01 -20.42
CA TRP A 412 21.61 8.40 -21.40
C TRP A 412 20.54 7.33 -21.48
N CYS A 413 19.27 7.71 -21.45
CA CYS A 413 18.17 6.76 -21.51
C CYS A 413 17.02 7.25 -22.39
N GLY A 414 16.09 6.35 -22.68
CA GLY A 414 14.87 6.67 -23.41
C GLY A 414 13.99 7.68 -22.67
N THR A 415 13.15 8.38 -23.43
CA THR A 415 12.18 9.38 -22.96
C THR A 415 10.72 8.93 -23.13
N GLY A 416 10.49 7.75 -23.69
CA GLY A 416 9.20 7.33 -24.25
C GLY A 416 8.98 7.81 -25.69
N LYS A 417 9.94 8.53 -26.28
CA LYS A 417 9.93 8.97 -27.67
C LYS A 417 11.18 8.43 -28.41
N PRO A 418 11.04 7.77 -29.58
CA PRO A 418 12.17 7.17 -30.29
C PRO A 418 13.20 8.16 -30.86
N THR A 419 12.86 9.45 -30.91
CA THR A 419 13.67 10.52 -31.53
C THR A 419 14.32 11.45 -30.50
N GLU A 420 14.39 11.01 -29.24
CA GLU A 420 14.88 11.85 -28.17
C GLU A 420 15.45 11.04 -27.01
N SER A 421 16.64 11.42 -26.55
CA SER A 421 17.34 10.80 -25.43
C SER A 421 17.48 11.77 -24.26
N LEU A 422 17.33 11.27 -23.04
CA LEU A 422 17.48 12.03 -21.80
C LEU A 422 18.82 11.72 -21.15
N ARG A 423 19.59 12.76 -20.80
CA ARG A 423 20.73 12.64 -19.89
C ARG A 423 20.26 12.77 -18.45
N ILE A 424 20.63 11.82 -17.60
CA ILE A 424 20.23 11.78 -16.19
C ILE A 424 21.35 11.23 -15.31
N SER A 425 21.45 11.69 -14.06
CA SER A 425 22.39 11.11 -13.08
C SER A 425 21.86 9.81 -12.48
N ILE A 426 22.79 8.96 -12.02
CA ILE A 426 22.44 7.71 -11.33
C ILE A 426 21.64 8.01 -10.05
N ASP A 427 21.98 9.09 -9.32
CA ASP A 427 21.24 9.52 -8.12
C ASP A 427 19.80 9.96 -8.44
N GLU A 428 19.60 10.69 -9.55
CA GLU A 428 18.26 11.07 -10.01
C GLU A 428 17.45 9.85 -10.44
N LEU A 429 18.08 8.88 -11.11
CA LEU A 429 17.44 7.60 -11.42
C LEU A 429 17.02 6.86 -10.14
N GLN A 430 17.87 6.84 -9.11
CA GLN A 430 17.53 6.19 -7.84
C GLN A 430 16.29 6.81 -7.21
N ARG A 431 16.17 8.15 -7.26
CA ARG A 431 14.98 8.86 -6.76
C ARG A 431 13.72 8.59 -7.57
N LEU A 432 13.85 8.43 -8.89
CA LEU A 432 12.70 8.26 -9.80
C LEU A 432 12.19 6.83 -9.92
N SER A 433 13.05 5.82 -9.78
CA SER A 433 12.66 4.41 -9.97
C SER A 433 12.93 3.49 -8.79
N ALA A 434 13.60 3.98 -7.74
CA ALA A 434 14.01 3.16 -6.59
C ALA A 434 14.65 1.83 -7.01
N TYR A 435 15.50 1.88 -8.05
CA TYR A 435 16.04 0.68 -8.68
C TYR A 435 16.91 -0.14 -7.69
N SER A 436 17.02 -1.44 -7.98
CA SER A 436 17.99 -2.34 -7.35
C SER A 436 19.18 -2.57 -8.29
N ILE A 437 20.34 -2.91 -7.74
CA ILE A 437 21.57 -3.17 -8.54
C ILE A 437 21.82 -4.68 -8.62
N ALA A 438 22.17 -5.18 -9.81
CA ALA A 438 22.56 -6.57 -10.00
C ALA A 438 23.53 -6.77 -11.19
N ASP A 439 24.32 -7.85 -11.17
CA ASP A 439 25.04 -8.31 -12.37
C ASP A 439 24.09 -9.17 -13.21
N VAL A 440 23.53 -8.60 -14.28
CA VAL A 440 22.44 -9.22 -15.06
C VAL A 440 22.77 -9.33 -16.54
N SER A 441 23.99 -8.96 -16.93
CA SER A 441 24.39 -8.85 -18.33
C SER A 441 25.70 -9.55 -18.62
N LYS A 442 25.94 -9.77 -19.92
CA LYS A 442 27.18 -10.30 -20.50
C LYS A 442 27.63 -9.48 -21.70
N ALA A 443 28.92 -9.55 -22.04
CA ALA A 443 29.47 -8.87 -23.22
C ALA A 443 28.77 -9.35 -24.51
N ALA A 444 28.55 -8.42 -25.45
CA ALA A 444 27.98 -8.76 -26.76
C ALA A 444 28.97 -9.65 -27.55
N GLY A 445 28.74 -10.97 -27.56
CA GLY A 445 29.57 -11.94 -28.29
C GLY A 445 29.99 -13.18 -27.48
N ALA A 446 29.75 -13.19 -26.17
CA ALA A 446 29.97 -14.39 -25.35
C ALA A 446 28.76 -15.34 -25.47
N SER A 447 28.97 -16.50 -26.10
CA SER A 447 28.02 -17.62 -26.16
C SER A 447 27.52 -17.99 -24.78
#